data_AF-A0A8J5MX76-F1
#
_entry.id   AF-A0A8J5MX76-F1
#
_cell.length_a   1.000
_cell.length_b   1.000
_cell.length_c   1.000
_cell.angle_alpha   90.00
_cell.angle_beta   90.00
_cell.angle_gamma   90.00
#
_symmetry.space_group_name_H-M   'P 1'
#
loop_
_entity.id
_entity.type
_entity.pdbx_description
1 polymer ?
#
loop_
_entity_poly.entity_id
_entity_poly.type
_entity_poly.pdbx_seq_one_letter_code
_entity_poly.pdbx_strand_id
1 'polypeptide(L)'
;DATPLTLGQEFGGYAQQIEFGIERVKVCLPRVYMLAAGGTAVGTGLNTRIGFAEKIAAKVSELTGLPFVTAPNKFEALAAHDAMVEVSGALNVLACSIMKIANDIRSIRLIGDSCHAFVNNCVVGIEANREQINKLLHESLML
;
A
#
# COMPACT_ATOMS: atom_id res chain seq x y z
N ASP A 1 -7.26 15.54 -18.99
CA ASP A 1 -8.72 15.48 -19.20
C ASP A 1 -9.15 14.14 -19.77
N ALA A 2 -10.24 13.59 -19.22
CA ALA A 2 -10.84 12.32 -19.60
C ALA A 2 -12.38 12.46 -19.48
N THR A 3 -13.10 11.47 -18.95
CA THR A 3 -14.54 11.53 -18.68
C THR A 3 -14.86 11.72 -17.19
N PRO A 4 -16.02 12.31 -16.82
CA PRO A 4 -16.38 12.53 -15.42
C PRO A 4 -16.60 11.24 -14.64
N LEU A 5 -16.27 11.28 -13.35
CA LEU A 5 -16.58 10.26 -12.34
C LEU A 5 -16.82 10.93 -10.98
N THR A 6 -17.46 10.23 -10.06
CA THR A 6 -17.68 10.71 -8.69
C THR A 6 -16.45 10.44 -7.81
N LEU A 7 -16.19 11.30 -6.83
CA LEU A 7 -15.11 11.08 -5.86
C LEU A 7 -15.24 9.73 -5.11
N GLY A 8 -16.48 9.29 -4.88
CA GLY A 8 -16.76 7.98 -4.29
C GLY A 8 -16.29 6.80 -5.17
N GLN A 9 -16.39 6.92 -6.50
CA GLN A 9 -15.87 5.89 -7.42
C GLN A 9 -14.34 5.84 -7.38
N GLU A 10 -13.67 7.00 -7.29
CA GLU A 10 -12.22 7.07 -7.16
C GLU A 10 -11.72 6.43 -5.85
N PHE A 11 -12.31 6.82 -4.73
CA PHE A 11 -11.97 6.25 -3.41
C PHE A 11 -12.38 4.78 -3.27
N GLY A 12 -13.42 4.34 -3.97
CA GLY A 12 -13.78 2.93 -4.09
C GLY A 12 -12.64 2.09 -4.70
N GLY A 13 -11.92 2.64 -5.69
CA GLY A 13 -10.71 2.03 -6.21
C GLY A 13 -9.61 1.88 -5.15
N TYR A 14 -9.40 2.91 -4.33
CA TYR A 14 -8.38 2.88 -3.27
C TYR A 14 -8.71 1.85 -2.20
N ALA A 15 -9.97 1.78 -1.77
CA ALA A 15 -10.45 0.78 -0.82
C ALA A 15 -10.20 -0.64 -1.34
N GLN A 16 -10.52 -0.89 -2.61
CA GLN A 16 -10.28 -2.20 -3.23
C GLN A 16 -8.80 -2.57 -3.28
N GLN A 17 -7.91 -1.60 -3.56
CA GLN A 17 -6.46 -1.84 -3.54
C GLN A 17 -5.97 -2.30 -2.16
N ILE A 18 -6.50 -1.71 -1.07
CA ILE A 18 -6.17 -2.10 0.31
C ILE A 18 -6.75 -3.47 0.66
N GLU A 19 -8.00 -3.75 0.30
CA GLU A 19 -8.62 -5.07 0.52
C GLU A 19 -7.81 -6.20 -0.11
N PHE A 20 -7.45 -6.07 -1.39
CA PHE A 20 -6.60 -7.05 -2.06
C PHE A 20 -5.18 -7.08 -1.49
N GLY A 21 -4.67 -5.97 -0.99
CA GLY A 21 -3.39 -5.93 -0.28
C GLY A 21 -3.41 -6.79 1.00
N ILE A 22 -4.47 -6.66 1.80
CA ILE A 22 -4.69 -7.48 3.00
C ILE A 22 -4.82 -8.96 2.64
N GLU A 23 -5.58 -9.28 1.61
CA GLU A 23 -5.76 -10.65 1.15
C GLU A 23 -4.43 -11.29 0.73
N ARG A 24 -3.61 -10.60 -0.06
CA ARG A 24 -2.29 -11.08 -0.48
C ARG A 24 -1.40 -11.45 0.72
N VAL A 25 -1.34 -10.56 1.71
CA VAL A 25 -0.55 -10.82 2.93
C VAL A 25 -1.11 -12.03 3.69
N LYS A 26 -2.43 -12.14 3.83
CA LYS A 26 -3.09 -13.28 4.50
C LYS A 26 -2.80 -14.61 3.81
N VAL A 27 -2.75 -14.65 2.48
CA VAL A 27 -2.45 -15.87 1.73
C VAL A 27 -1.03 -16.39 2.00
N CYS A 28 -0.06 -15.51 2.27
CA CYS A 28 1.30 -15.92 2.64
C CYS A 28 1.36 -16.55 4.06
N LEU A 29 0.50 -16.11 4.99
CA LEU A 29 0.58 -16.46 6.41
C LEU A 29 0.68 -17.97 6.72
N PRO A 30 -0.07 -18.89 6.07
CA PRO A 30 0.05 -20.31 6.37
C PRO A 30 1.46 -20.88 6.18
N ARG A 31 2.28 -20.33 5.26
CA ARG A 31 3.68 -20.72 5.11
C ARG A 31 4.57 -20.12 6.20
N VAL A 32 4.27 -18.88 6.62
CA VAL A 32 4.96 -18.21 7.74
C VAL A 32 4.72 -18.92 9.07
N TYR A 33 3.54 -19.53 9.25
CA TYR A 33 3.21 -20.31 10.44
C TYR A 33 3.93 -21.67 10.50
N MET A 34 4.66 -22.07 9.46
CA MET A 34 5.44 -23.31 9.45
C MET A 34 6.80 -23.11 10.14
N LEU A 35 7.03 -23.81 11.23
CA LEU A 35 8.24 -23.69 12.04
C LEU A 35 9.31 -24.71 11.65
N ALA A 36 10.54 -24.24 11.50
CA ALA A 36 11.74 -25.06 11.29
C ALA A 36 12.22 -25.80 12.56
N ALA A 37 11.65 -25.47 13.73
CA ALA A 37 12.02 -26.09 15.00
C ALA A 37 11.96 -27.62 14.94
N GLY A 38 12.99 -28.28 15.50
CA GLY A 38 13.18 -29.73 15.42
C GLY A 38 14.01 -30.22 14.22
N GLY A 39 14.36 -29.36 13.26
CA GLY A 39 15.33 -29.69 12.20
C GLY A 39 16.79 -29.78 12.66
N THR A 40 17.09 -29.21 13.85
CA THR A 40 18.43 -29.10 14.44
C THR A 40 19.46 -28.47 13.50
N ALA A 41 20.65 -29.07 13.36
CA ALA A 41 21.78 -28.43 12.68
C ALA A 41 21.59 -28.34 11.15
N VAL A 42 21.01 -29.37 10.54
CA VAL A 42 20.99 -29.53 9.07
C VAL A 42 19.66 -30.06 8.52
N GLY A 43 18.61 -30.13 9.34
CA GLY A 43 17.28 -30.58 8.93
C GLY A 43 16.96 -32.04 9.25
N THR A 44 17.96 -32.83 9.67
CA THR A 44 17.77 -34.26 10.00
C THR A 44 17.05 -34.49 11.32
N GLY A 45 17.03 -33.50 12.21
CA GLY A 45 16.52 -33.68 13.57
C GLY A 45 17.44 -34.51 14.48
N LEU A 46 18.71 -34.72 14.10
CA LEU A 46 19.68 -35.40 14.97
C LEU A 46 19.80 -34.64 16.30
N ASN A 47 19.85 -35.38 17.41
CA ASN A 47 19.80 -34.88 18.79
C ASN A 47 18.44 -34.31 19.24
N THR A 48 17.36 -34.58 18.49
CA THR A 48 15.99 -34.26 18.90
C THR A 48 15.17 -35.53 19.15
N ARG A 49 14.25 -35.48 20.13
CA ARG A 49 13.32 -36.59 20.41
C ARG A 49 12.18 -36.61 19.39
N ILE A 50 11.73 -37.80 19.00
CA ILE A 50 10.53 -37.97 18.16
C ILE A 50 9.35 -37.23 18.81
N GLY A 51 8.62 -36.42 18.04
CA GLY A 51 7.49 -35.63 18.51
C GLY A 51 7.85 -34.27 19.11
N PHE A 52 9.13 -33.89 19.17
CA PHE A 52 9.54 -32.60 19.73
C PHE A 52 9.09 -31.42 18.86
N ALA A 53 9.23 -31.52 17.53
CA ALA A 53 8.89 -30.44 16.60
C ALA A 53 7.40 -30.07 16.67
N GLU A 54 6.54 -31.09 16.74
CA GLU A 54 5.10 -30.99 16.87
C GLU A 54 4.71 -30.37 18.21
N LYS A 55 5.36 -30.79 19.31
CA LYS A 55 5.12 -30.24 20.65
C LYS A 55 5.53 -28.78 20.75
N ILE A 56 6.66 -28.40 20.14
CA ILE A 56 7.10 -27.00 20.09
C ILE A 56 6.09 -26.16 19.32
N ALA A 57 5.68 -26.59 18.12
CA ALA A 57 4.68 -25.86 17.35
C ALA A 57 3.36 -25.70 18.11
N ALA A 58 2.86 -26.78 18.72
CA ALA A 58 1.66 -26.73 19.57
C ALA A 58 1.82 -25.75 20.74
N LYS A 59 2.98 -25.74 21.41
CA LYS A 59 3.22 -24.82 22.53
C LYS A 59 3.31 -23.36 22.08
N VAL A 60 3.93 -23.09 20.94
CA VAL A 60 3.98 -21.74 20.35
C VAL A 60 2.58 -21.27 19.97
N SER A 61 1.76 -22.15 19.37
CA SER A 61 0.36 -21.85 19.06
C SER A 61 -0.46 -21.54 20.31
N GLU A 62 -0.30 -22.32 21.39
CA GLU A 62 -0.95 -22.06 22.67
C GLU A 62 -0.57 -20.69 23.26
N LEU A 63 0.72 -20.34 23.22
CA LEU A 63 1.24 -19.09 23.80
C LEU A 63 0.83 -17.85 22.99
N THR A 64 0.73 -17.98 21.66
CA THR A 64 0.49 -16.84 20.77
C THR A 64 -0.97 -16.71 20.33
N GLY A 65 -1.77 -17.77 20.43
CA GLY A 65 -3.11 -17.85 19.84
C GLY A 65 -3.10 -17.92 18.31
N LEU A 66 -1.95 -18.14 17.70
CA LEU A 66 -1.78 -18.22 16.24
C LEU A 66 -1.60 -19.68 15.79
N PRO A 67 -1.98 -20.03 14.54
CA PRO A 67 -2.02 -21.42 14.09
C PRO A 67 -0.65 -21.92 13.61
N PHE A 68 0.38 -21.85 14.46
CA PHE A 68 1.70 -22.39 14.14
C PHE A 68 1.68 -23.92 14.02
N VAL A 69 2.40 -24.41 13.03
CA VAL A 69 2.55 -25.83 12.73
C VAL A 69 4.00 -26.16 12.47
N THR A 70 4.37 -27.43 12.55
CA THR A 70 5.74 -27.84 12.18
C THR A 70 5.87 -27.90 10.65
N ALA A 71 7.00 -27.41 10.10
CA ALA A 71 7.23 -27.45 8.65
C ALA A 71 7.33 -28.92 8.16
N PRO A 72 6.69 -29.28 7.03
CA PRO A 72 6.70 -30.67 6.54
C PRO A 72 8.09 -31.12 6.09
N ASN A 73 8.93 -30.19 5.62
CA ASN A 73 10.31 -30.47 5.24
C ASN A 73 11.25 -29.50 5.97
N LYS A 74 12.12 -30.04 6.83
CA LYS A 74 13.07 -29.25 7.62
C LYS A 74 14.31 -28.82 6.85
N PHE A 75 14.62 -29.48 5.73
CA PHE A 75 15.73 -29.07 4.87
C PHE A 75 15.37 -27.79 4.13
N GLU A 76 14.17 -27.72 3.55
CA GLU A 76 13.67 -26.49 2.90
C GLU A 76 13.61 -25.33 3.92
N ALA A 77 13.00 -25.55 5.07
CA ALA A 77 12.80 -24.52 6.09
C ALA A 77 14.12 -23.98 6.72
N LEU A 78 15.24 -24.70 6.56
CA LEU A 78 16.56 -24.26 7.02
C LEU A 78 17.45 -23.74 5.88
N ALA A 79 17.35 -24.33 4.69
CA ALA A 79 18.19 -23.98 3.55
C ALA A 79 17.74 -22.69 2.87
N ALA A 80 16.46 -22.37 2.93
CA ALA A 80 15.87 -21.22 2.28
C ALA A 80 14.88 -20.49 3.19
N HIS A 81 14.54 -19.26 2.79
CA HIS A 81 13.56 -18.42 3.47
C HIS A 81 12.51 -17.93 2.46
N ASP A 82 12.08 -18.80 1.56
CA ASP A 82 11.20 -18.48 0.43
C ASP A 82 9.85 -17.94 0.90
N ALA A 83 9.30 -18.47 2.00
CA ALA A 83 8.09 -17.94 2.62
C ALA A 83 8.25 -16.46 3.03
N MET A 84 9.43 -16.05 3.51
CA MET A 84 9.70 -14.65 3.88
C MET A 84 9.93 -13.78 2.65
N VAL A 85 10.54 -14.33 1.59
CA VAL A 85 10.67 -13.64 0.29
C VAL A 85 9.29 -13.40 -0.33
N GLU A 86 8.39 -14.38 -0.25
CA GLU A 86 6.99 -14.25 -0.69
C GLU A 86 6.26 -13.14 0.07
N VAL A 87 6.37 -13.10 1.40
CA VAL A 87 5.82 -12.02 2.24
C VAL A 87 6.39 -10.67 1.82
N SER A 88 7.70 -10.57 1.59
CA SER A 88 8.34 -9.35 1.11
C SER A 88 7.75 -8.87 -0.22
N GLY A 89 7.50 -9.79 -1.16
CA GLY A 89 6.83 -9.51 -2.42
C GLY A 89 5.40 -8.98 -2.24
N ALA A 90 4.61 -9.62 -1.36
CA ALA A 90 3.25 -9.17 -1.06
C ALA A 90 3.24 -7.76 -0.42
N LEU A 91 4.17 -7.50 0.51
CA LEU A 91 4.34 -6.18 1.12
C LEU A 91 4.78 -5.13 0.10
N ASN A 92 5.63 -5.49 -0.87
CA ASN A 92 6.05 -4.59 -1.94
C ASN A 92 4.87 -4.18 -2.84
N VAL A 93 3.97 -5.12 -3.18
CA VAL A 93 2.74 -4.81 -3.93
C VAL A 93 1.83 -3.85 -3.15
N LEU A 94 1.69 -4.07 -1.84
CA LEU A 94 0.92 -3.19 -0.96
C LEU A 94 1.57 -1.78 -0.89
N ALA A 95 2.89 -1.70 -0.78
CA ALA A 95 3.62 -0.43 -0.76
C ALA A 95 3.39 0.40 -2.04
N CYS A 96 3.45 -0.22 -3.22
CA CYS A 96 3.13 0.45 -4.48
C CYS A 96 1.69 0.99 -4.52
N SER A 97 0.74 0.22 -3.99
CA SER A 97 -0.67 0.64 -3.91
C SER A 97 -0.84 1.85 -2.98
N ILE A 98 -0.22 1.82 -1.80
CA ILE A 98 -0.24 2.92 -0.83
C ILE A 98 0.45 4.17 -1.41
N MET A 99 1.59 4.01 -2.10
CA MET A 99 2.30 5.11 -2.75
C MET A 99 1.40 5.83 -3.76
N LYS A 100 0.68 5.07 -4.60
CA LYS A 100 -0.27 5.63 -5.57
C LYS A 100 -1.35 6.46 -4.86
N ILE A 101 -2.03 5.85 -3.88
CA ILE A 101 -3.11 6.52 -3.12
C ILE A 101 -2.60 7.81 -2.46
N ALA A 102 -1.42 7.75 -1.82
CA ALA A 102 -0.83 8.92 -1.17
C ALA A 102 -0.47 10.04 -2.15
N ASN A 103 0.00 9.71 -3.36
CA ASN A 103 0.31 10.70 -4.39
C ASN A 103 -0.94 11.37 -4.94
N ASP A 104 -2.04 10.62 -5.13
CA ASP A 104 -3.31 11.19 -5.58
C ASP A 104 -3.88 12.17 -4.54
N ILE A 105 -3.94 11.76 -3.27
CA ILE A 105 -4.42 12.61 -2.17
C ILE A 105 -3.57 13.88 -2.03
N ARG A 106 -2.24 13.75 -2.16
CA ARG A 106 -1.33 14.90 -2.13
C ARG A 106 -1.61 15.87 -3.28
N SER A 107 -1.87 15.36 -4.47
CA SER A 107 -2.14 16.17 -5.66
C SER A 107 -3.44 16.96 -5.51
N ILE A 108 -4.50 16.30 -5.02
CA ILE A 108 -5.79 16.96 -4.71
C ILE A 108 -5.60 18.10 -3.70
N ARG A 109 -4.85 17.86 -2.62
CA ARG A 109 -4.58 18.89 -1.61
C ARG A 109 -3.83 20.09 -2.20
N LEU A 110 -2.77 19.86 -2.97
CA LEU A 110 -1.97 20.92 -3.58
C LEU A 110 -2.81 21.78 -4.54
N ILE A 111 -3.71 21.16 -5.31
CA ILE A 111 -4.63 21.88 -6.19
C ILE A 111 -5.59 22.74 -5.37
N GLY A 112 -6.19 22.19 -4.31
CA GLY A 112 -7.07 22.93 -3.41
C GLY A 112 -6.40 24.16 -2.78
N ASP A 113 -5.20 23.96 -2.22
CA ASP A 113 -4.40 25.03 -1.61
C ASP A 113 -4.05 26.12 -2.66
N SER A 114 -3.70 25.70 -3.89
CA SER A 114 -3.40 26.61 -4.99
C SER A 114 -4.62 27.40 -5.45
N CYS A 115 -5.80 26.77 -5.52
CA CYS A 115 -7.05 27.46 -5.85
C CYS A 115 -7.40 28.52 -4.81
N HIS A 116 -7.27 28.22 -3.52
CA HIS A 116 -7.48 29.21 -2.46
C HIS A 116 -6.48 30.37 -2.54
N ALA A 117 -5.19 30.06 -2.76
CA ALA A 117 -4.17 31.09 -2.91
C ALA A 117 -4.42 31.97 -4.15
N PHE A 118 -4.84 31.39 -5.27
CA PHE A 118 -5.16 32.12 -6.49
C PHE A 118 -6.35 33.05 -6.29
N VAL A 119 -7.41 32.59 -5.62
CA VAL A 119 -8.57 33.43 -5.30
C VAL A 119 -8.16 34.62 -4.44
N ASN A 120 -7.45 34.37 -3.34
CA ASN A 120 -7.13 35.39 -2.36
C ASN A 120 -6.10 36.41 -2.84
N ASN A 121 -5.10 35.98 -3.62
CA ASN A 121 -3.98 36.83 -4.01
C ASN A 121 -4.08 37.37 -5.44
N CYS A 122 -5.00 36.87 -6.25
CA CYS A 122 -5.21 37.33 -7.62
C CYS A 122 -6.67 37.73 -7.85
N VAL A 123 -7.61 36.77 -7.77
CA VAL A 123 -8.99 36.97 -8.26
C VAL A 123 -9.73 38.09 -7.53
N VAL A 124 -9.70 38.12 -6.20
CA VAL A 124 -10.46 39.11 -5.41
C VAL A 124 -10.01 40.55 -5.69
N GLY A 125 -8.75 40.75 -6.10
CA GLY A 125 -8.18 42.06 -6.43
C GLY A 125 -8.20 42.42 -7.91
N ILE A 126 -8.87 41.64 -8.77
CA ILE A 126 -8.91 41.95 -10.21
C ILE A 126 -9.76 43.21 -10.42
N GLU A 127 -9.11 44.26 -10.94
CA GLU A 127 -9.76 45.47 -11.43
C GLU A 127 -9.48 45.64 -12.93
N ALA A 128 -10.51 46.02 -13.69
CA ALA A 128 -10.36 46.30 -15.11
C ALA A 128 -9.70 47.67 -15.31
N ASN A 129 -8.63 47.73 -16.12
CA ASN A 129 -8.05 49.01 -16.55
C ASN A 129 -8.95 49.68 -17.60
N ARG A 130 -9.96 50.40 -17.11
CA ARG A 130 -11.00 51.01 -17.94
C ARG A 130 -10.46 52.05 -18.90
N GLU A 131 -9.46 52.83 -18.50
CA GLU A 131 -8.83 53.83 -19.40
C GLU A 131 -8.24 53.17 -20.63
N GLN A 132 -7.43 52.13 -20.44
CA GLN A 132 -6.78 51.45 -21.54
C GLN A 132 -7.79 50.68 -22.42
N ILE A 133 -8.78 50.05 -21.80
CA ILE A 133 -9.88 49.40 -22.54
C ILE A 133 -10.60 50.44 -23.41
N ASN A 134 -10.92 51.61 -22.86
CA ASN A 134 -11.67 52.64 -23.57
C ASN A 134 -10.86 53.25 -24.73
N LYS A 135 -9.56 53.47 -24.53
CA LYS A 135 -8.63 53.88 -25.58
C LYS A 135 -8.64 52.89 -26.75
N LEU A 136 -8.42 51.60 -26.46
CA LEU A 136 -8.39 50.56 -27.49
C LEU A 136 -9.72 50.41 -28.22
N LEU A 137 -10.83 50.68 -27.55
CA LEU A 137 -12.16 50.62 -28.16
C LEU A 137 -12.38 51.72 -29.21
N HIS A 138 -11.82 52.92 -28.98
CA HIS A 138 -11.95 54.07 -29.88
C HIS A 138 -10.84 54.17 -30.94
N GLU A 139 -9.76 53.40 -30.79
CA GLU A 139 -8.68 53.27 -31.78
C GLU A 139 -8.89 52.07 -32.72
N SER A 140 -9.96 51.28 -32.51
CA SER A 140 -10.29 50.14 -33.37
C SER A 140 -10.88 50.61 -34.70
N LEU A 141 -10.37 50.07 -35.82
CA LEU A 141 -10.88 50.34 -37.17
C LEU A 141 -12.13 49.52 -37.53
N MET A 142 -12.57 48.62 -36.65
CA MET A 142 -13.68 47.67 -36.86
C MET A 142 -14.94 48.01 -36.05
N LEU A 143 -14.91 49.07 -35.23
CA LEU A 143 -16.03 49.66 -34.49
C LEU A 143 -16.20 51.12 -34.91
#